data_AF-X1MQ97-F1
#
_entry.id   AF-X1MQ97-F1
#
_cell.length_a   1.000
_cell.length_b   1.000
_cell.length_c   1.000
_cell.angle_alpha   90.00
_cell.angle_beta   90.00
_cell.angle_gamma   90.00
#
_symmetry.space_group_name_H-M   'P 1'
#
loop_
_entity.id
_entity.type
_entity.pdbx_description
1 polymer ?
#
loop_
_entity_poly.entity_id
_entity_poly.type
_entity_poly.pdbx_seq_one_letter_code
_entity_poly.pdbx_strand_id
1 'polypeptide(L)'
;MKIETIRHSLSHIMAAAVQELYPKTKFGIGPAVENGFYYDFDLPQSLSSEDLTKIEKKMRELIRQNIRFKKKIISKVEAEKIFKNQLYKLELIGELPGKKVGIYESEKFIDLCKGPHIKSTKQIPIDAFKLTKIAGAYWRGNEKRPMLTRIYGVAFKTKKELNEFLKRQEEAEKRDHRILGQKLEL
;
A
#
# COMPACT_ATOMS: atom_id res chain seq x y z
N MET A 1 0.41 -9.26 -18.62
CA MET A 1 0.84 -8.88 -17.25
C MET A 1 -0.38 -8.93 -16.34
N LYS A 2 -0.28 -9.62 -15.19
CA LYS A 2 -1.37 -9.76 -14.23
C LYS A 2 -1.58 -8.43 -13.49
N ILE A 3 -2.82 -7.96 -13.40
CA ILE A 3 -3.16 -6.66 -12.77
C ILE A 3 -2.83 -6.67 -11.27
N GLU A 4 -2.89 -7.84 -10.65
CA GLU A 4 -2.50 -8.11 -9.27
C GLU A 4 -1.03 -7.74 -9.03
N THR A 5 -0.14 -7.99 -10.00
CA THR A 5 1.27 -7.62 -9.92
C THR A 5 1.47 -6.10 -9.97
N ILE A 6 0.66 -5.39 -10.76
CA ILE A 6 0.66 -3.91 -10.76
C ILE A 6 0.15 -3.40 -9.41
N ARG A 7 -0.96 -3.91 -8.90
CA ARG A 7 -1.54 -3.53 -7.60
C ARG A 7 -0.55 -3.72 -6.45
N HIS A 8 0.12 -4.87 -6.42
CA HIS A 8 1.15 -5.15 -5.44
C HIS A 8 2.39 -4.25 -5.60
N SER A 9 2.76 -3.90 -6.83
CA SER A 9 3.84 -2.94 -7.05
C SER A 9 3.45 -1.52 -6.63
N LEU A 10 2.19 -1.12 -6.84
CA LEU A 10 1.64 0.14 -6.38
C LEU A 10 1.59 0.24 -4.86
N SER A 11 1.34 -0.86 -4.13
CA SER A 11 1.43 -0.84 -2.67
C SER A 11 2.85 -0.52 -2.18
N HIS A 12 3.89 -1.06 -2.83
CA HIS A 12 5.28 -0.71 -2.55
C HIS A 12 5.60 0.74 -2.91
N ILE A 13 5.11 1.25 -4.05
CA ILE A 13 5.30 2.67 -4.41
C ILE A 13 4.58 3.59 -3.43
N MET A 14 3.42 3.20 -2.92
CA MET A 14 2.72 3.93 -1.86
C MET A 14 3.55 3.94 -0.58
N ALA A 15 4.11 2.80 -0.16
CA ALA A 15 4.97 2.75 1.01
C ALA A 15 6.25 3.58 0.85
N ALA A 16 6.87 3.57 -0.34
CA ALA A 16 8.00 4.43 -0.65
C ALA A 16 7.62 5.92 -0.60
N ALA A 17 6.47 6.30 -1.14
CA ALA A 17 5.97 7.68 -1.07
C ALA A 17 5.72 8.12 0.38
N VAL A 18 5.10 7.26 1.19
CA VAL A 18 4.89 7.50 2.62
C VAL A 18 6.23 7.59 3.37
N GLN A 19 7.23 6.77 3.03
CA GLN A 19 8.56 6.86 3.63
C GLN A 19 9.23 8.22 3.38
N GLU A 20 9.14 8.74 2.15
CA GLU A 20 9.73 10.05 1.83
C GLU A 20 9.01 11.21 2.50
N LEU A 21 7.68 11.13 2.64
CA LEU A 21 6.87 12.18 3.27
C LEU A 21 6.92 12.10 4.81
N TYR A 22 7.03 10.88 5.36
CA TYR A 22 6.96 10.58 6.78
C TYR A 22 8.09 9.61 7.19
N PRO A 23 9.35 10.06 7.33
CA PRO A 23 10.51 9.17 7.49
C PRO A 23 10.52 8.26 8.72
N LYS A 24 9.74 8.60 9.76
CA LYS A 24 9.65 7.81 11.01
C LYS A 24 8.65 6.65 10.94
N THR A 25 7.95 6.48 9.82
CA THR A 25 6.90 5.46 9.61
C THR A 25 7.43 4.04 9.83
N LYS A 26 6.62 3.20 10.50
CA LYS A 26 6.83 1.75 10.49
C LYS A 26 5.83 1.09 9.54
N PHE A 27 6.32 0.10 8.80
CA PHE A 27 5.57 -0.55 7.73
C PHE A 27 5.02 -1.89 8.19
N GLY A 28 3.71 -2.08 8.08
CA GLY A 28 3.03 -3.35 8.33
C GLY A 28 2.96 -4.22 7.06
N ILE A 29 1.74 -4.55 6.63
CA ILE A 29 1.47 -5.39 5.45
C ILE A 29 0.82 -4.57 4.34
N GLY A 30 1.15 -4.90 3.08
CA GLY A 30 0.59 -4.21 1.92
C GLY A 30 0.29 -5.10 0.72
N PRO A 31 -0.74 -5.96 0.81
CA PRO A 31 -1.10 -6.88 -0.26
C PRO A 31 -1.88 -6.19 -1.39
N ALA A 32 -1.91 -6.83 -2.54
CA ALA A 32 -2.96 -6.60 -3.53
C ALA A 32 -4.28 -7.24 -3.06
N VAL A 33 -5.40 -6.60 -3.38
CA VAL A 33 -6.76 -7.08 -3.08
C VAL A 33 -7.64 -7.02 -4.34
N GLU A 34 -8.86 -7.51 -4.22
CA GLU A 34 -9.87 -7.37 -5.27
C GLU A 34 -10.04 -5.88 -5.61
N ASN A 35 -9.82 -5.52 -6.88
CA ASN A 35 -9.86 -4.15 -7.42
C ASN A 35 -8.75 -3.18 -6.99
N GLY A 36 -7.87 -3.55 -6.05
CA GLY A 36 -6.93 -2.58 -5.51
C GLY A 36 -5.78 -3.14 -4.70
N PHE A 37 -5.33 -2.35 -3.74
CA PHE A 37 -4.28 -2.65 -2.80
C PHE A 37 -4.49 -1.83 -1.54
N TYR A 38 -3.83 -2.23 -0.46
CA TYR A 38 -3.70 -1.36 0.70
C TYR A 38 -2.28 -1.48 1.27
N TYR A 39 -1.97 -0.63 2.24
CA TYR A 39 -0.79 -0.80 3.07
C TYR A 39 -1.07 -0.25 4.48
N ASP A 40 -0.61 -0.99 5.49
CA ASP A 40 -0.74 -0.63 6.90
C ASP A 40 0.51 0.12 7.40
N PHE A 41 0.29 1.26 8.03
CA PHE A 41 1.35 2.15 8.51
C PHE A 41 1.16 2.48 9.98
N ASP A 42 2.24 2.40 10.74
CA ASP A 42 2.35 3.04 12.05
C ASP A 42 3.03 4.40 11.84
N LEU A 43 2.23 5.45 11.97
CA LEU A 43 2.62 6.82 11.65
C LEU A 43 2.71 7.64 12.93
N PRO A 44 3.66 8.59 13.00
CA PRO A 44 3.77 9.49 14.15
C PRO A 44 2.60 10.48 14.26
N GLN A 45 1.77 10.58 13.21
CA GLN A 45 0.64 11.50 13.12
C GLN A 45 -0.52 10.86 12.36
N SER A 46 -1.74 11.30 12.64
CA SER A 46 -2.92 10.95 11.84
C SER A 46 -2.84 11.54 10.44
N LEU A 47 -3.49 10.87 9.48
CA LEU A 47 -3.59 11.34 8.09
C LEU A 47 -4.98 11.89 7.80
N SER A 48 -5.01 12.92 6.96
CA SER A 48 -6.22 13.55 6.42
C SER A 48 -6.45 13.17 4.94
N SER A 49 -7.58 13.60 4.38
CA SER A 49 -7.87 13.52 2.94
C SER A 49 -6.84 14.27 2.08
N GLU A 50 -6.34 15.40 2.59
CA GLU A 50 -5.34 16.21 1.92
C GLU A 50 -4.01 15.44 1.82
N ASP A 51 -3.68 14.65 2.85
CA ASP A 51 -2.48 13.83 2.85
C ASP A 51 -2.56 12.68 1.86
N LEU A 52 -3.75 12.09 1.62
CA LEU A 52 -3.91 11.13 0.51
C LEU A 52 -3.56 11.76 -0.84
N THR A 53 -3.95 13.01 -1.07
CA THR A 53 -3.64 13.70 -2.32
C THR A 53 -2.14 13.97 -2.45
N LYS A 54 -1.46 14.35 -1.35
CA LYS A 54 0.00 14.49 -1.31
C LYS A 54 0.71 13.17 -1.59
N ILE A 55 0.29 12.08 -0.96
CA ILE A 55 0.86 10.74 -1.15
C ILE A 55 0.64 10.30 -2.60
N GLU A 56 -0.56 10.45 -3.15
CA GLU A 56 -0.84 10.07 -4.54
C GLU A 56 0.01 10.88 -5.53
N LYS A 57 0.16 12.19 -5.33
CA LYS A 57 1.06 13.02 -6.14
C LYS A 57 2.49 12.49 -6.08
N LYS A 58 2.98 12.17 -4.89
CA LYS A 58 4.31 11.61 -4.68
C LYS A 58 4.48 10.25 -5.35
N MET A 59 3.47 9.37 -5.29
CA MET A 59 3.47 8.10 -6.03
C MET A 59 3.61 8.33 -7.54
N ARG A 60 2.88 9.31 -8.11
CA ARG A 60 3.00 9.67 -9.54
C ARG A 60 4.39 10.19 -9.88
N GLU A 61 5.02 10.97 -9.00
CA GLU A 61 6.42 11.41 -9.16
C GLU A 61 7.38 10.23 -9.19
N LEU A 62 7.28 9.30 -8.22
CA LEU A 62 8.11 8.08 -8.17
C LEU A 62 7.91 7.20 -9.42
N ILE A 63 6.68 7.08 -9.92
CA ILE A 63 6.40 6.28 -11.12
C ILE A 63 7.15 6.84 -12.34
N ARG A 64 7.17 8.18 -12.51
CA ARG A 64 7.86 8.86 -13.62
C ARG A 64 9.38 8.65 -13.61
N GLN A 65 9.97 8.33 -12.45
CA GLN A 65 11.41 8.07 -12.32
C GLN A 65 11.85 6.72 -12.91
N ASN A 66 10.92 5.87 -13.39
CA ASN A 66 11.25 4.58 -14.00
C ASN A 66 12.02 3.64 -13.05
N ILE A 67 11.57 3.59 -11.80
CA ILE A 67 12.16 2.80 -10.72
C ILE A 67 12.10 1.32 -11.08
N ARG A 68 13.23 0.60 -10.90
CA ARG A 68 13.30 -0.85 -11.09
C ARG A 68 13.08 -1.58 -9.77
N PHE A 69 12.29 -2.65 -9.81
CA PHE A 69 12.12 -3.55 -8.67
C PHE A 69 13.18 -4.65 -8.73
N LYS A 70 14.06 -4.70 -7.72
CA LYS A 70 15.13 -5.69 -7.62
C LYS A 70 14.81 -6.67 -6.50
N LYS A 71 14.57 -7.94 -6.86
CA LYS A 71 14.40 -9.03 -5.89
C LYS A 71 15.76 -9.48 -5.38
N LYS A 72 15.90 -9.63 -4.07
CA LYS A 72 17.03 -10.34 -3.45
C LYS A 72 16.50 -11.41 -2.49
N ILE A 73 17.25 -12.50 -2.37
CA ILE A 73 17.03 -13.52 -1.34
C ILE A 73 18.21 -13.43 -0.40
N ILE A 74 17.96 -13.02 0.83
CA ILE A 74 18.99 -12.77 1.85
C ILE A 74 18.74 -13.66 3.08
N SER A 75 19.73 -13.79 3.95
CA SER A 75 19.53 -14.48 5.23
C SER A 75 18.58 -13.69 6.14
N LYS A 76 17.91 -14.37 7.07
CA LYS A 76 17.11 -13.71 8.11
C LYS A 76 17.93 -12.72 8.93
N VAL A 77 19.17 -13.09 9.27
CA VAL A 77 20.09 -12.24 10.05
C VAL A 77 20.41 -10.93 9.32
N GLU A 78 20.63 -10.98 8.01
CA GLU A 78 20.81 -9.76 7.20
C GLU A 78 19.53 -8.94 7.12
N ALA A 79 18.37 -9.60 6.95
CA ALA A 79 17.08 -8.92 6.93
C ALA A 79 16.79 -8.20 8.26
N GLU A 80 17.05 -8.85 9.39
CA GLU A 80 16.90 -8.26 10.73
C GLU A 80 17.77 -7.01 10.91
N LYS A 81 18.99 -7.00 10.35
CA LYS A 81 19.85 -5.80 10.35
C LYS A 81 19.26 -4.66 9.53
N ILE A 82 18.73 -4.96 8.34
CA ILE A 82 18.09 -3.97 7.46
C ILE A 82 16.83 -3.40 8.13
N PHE A 83 16.01 -4.26 8.71
CA PHE A 83 14.72 -3.92 9.31
C PHE A 83 14.79 -3.65 10.82
N LYS A 84 15.98 -3.41 11.39
CA LYS A 84 16.18 -3.25 12.85
C LYS A 84 15.26 -2.22 13.50
N ASN A 85 14.87 -1.19 12.74
CA ASN A 85 13.99 -0.11 13.20
C ASN A 85 12.53 -0.29 12.73
N GLN A 86 12.15 -1.47 12.21
CA GLN A 86 10.85 -1.76 11.61
C GLN A 86 10.21 -2.94 12.36
N LEU A 87 9.63 -2.65 13.53
CA LEU A 87 9.11 -3.64 14.49
C LEU A 87 8.24 -4.72 13.81
N TYR A 88 7.26 -4.30 13.01
CA TYR A 88 6.35 -5.21 12.33
C TYR A 88 7.05 -6.11 11.30
N LYS A 89 8.10 -5.60 10.64
CA LYS A 89 8.91 -6.39 9.70
C LYS A 89 9.79 -7.39 10.42
N LEU A 90 10.36 -7.05 11.58
CA LEU A 90 11.11 -7.99 12.40
C LEU A 90 10.24 -9.16 12.87
N GLU A 91 9.02 -8.87 13.33
CA GLU A 91 8.05 -9.90 13.70
C GLU A 91 7.74 -10.83 12.51
N LEU A 92 7.45 -10.26 11.34
CA LEU A 92 7.22 -11.03 10.11
C LEU A 92 8.42 -11.91 9.74
N ILE A 93 9.65 -11.42 9.88
CA ILE A 93 10.87 -12.20 9.62
C ILE A 93 10.96 -13.38 10.59
N GLY A 94 10.67 -13.15 11.87
CA GLY A 94 10.67 -14.19 12.90
C GLY A 94 9.73 -15.35 12.55
N GLU A 95 8.51 -15.05 12.11
CA GLU A 95 7.47 -16.03 11.80
C GLU A 95 7.70 -16.82 10.50
N LEU A 96 8.43 -16.26 9.53
CA LEU A 96 8.64 -16.94 8.25
C LEU A 96 9.45 -18.24 8.43
N PRO A 97 9.09 -19.36 7.80
CA PRO A 97 9.89 -20.59 7.91
C PRO A 97 11.24 -20.45 7.17
N GLY A 98 12.24 -21.22 7.60
CA GLY A 98 13.55 -21.30 6.95
C GLY A 98 14.55 -20.22 7.37
N LYS A 99 15.72 -20.20 6.71
CA LYS A 99 16.84 -19.30 7.04
C LYS A 99 16.99 -18.09 6.10
N LYS A 100 16.22 -18.06 5.01
CA LYS A 100 16.30 -17.02 3.97
C LYS A 100 14.93 -16.39 3.73
N VAL A 101 14.93 -15.10 3.43
CA VAL A 101 13.72 -14.33 3.12
C VAL A 101 13.90 -13.53 1.83
N GLY A 102 12.80 -13.25 1.16
CA GLY A 102 12.78 -12.38 -0.02
C GLY A 102 12.62 -10.92 0.39
N ILE A 103 13.41 -10.06 -0.22
CA ILE A 103 13.22 -8.60 -0.15
C ILE A 103 13.11 -8.03 -1.56
N TYR A 104 12.46 -6.88 -1.66
CA TYR A 104 12.42 -6.08 -2.87
C TYR A 104 12.95 -4.68 -2.59
N GLU A 105 13.88 -4.24 -3.44
CA GLU A 105 14.41 -2.89 -3.44
C GLU A 105 13.78 -2.11 -4.60
N SER A 106 13.28 -0.91 -4.30
CA SER A 106 12.72 0.05 -5.26
C SER A 106 13.26 1.45 -4.92
N GLU A 107 14.36 1.81 -5.56
CA GLU A 107 15.21 2.97 -5.19
C GLU A 107 15.61 2.96 -3.71
N LYS A 108 15.13 3.95 -2.94
CA LYS A 108 15.46 4.17 -1.53
C LYS A 108 14.63 3.31 -0.57
N PHE A 109 13.58 2.66 -1.08
CA PHE A 109 12.69 1.82 -0.29
C PHE A 109 13.06 0.34 -0.44
N ILE A 110 13.12 -0.36 0.69
CA ILE A 110 13.36 -1.80 0.77
C ILE A 110 12.23 -2.41 1.59
N ASP A 111 11.64 -3.48 1.08
CA ASP A 111 10.54 -4.16 1.77
C ASP A 111 10.70 -5.68 1.81
N LEU A 112 10.23 -6.28 2.90
CA LEU A 112 10.13 -7.72 3.08
C LEU A 112 8.95 -8.24 2.26
N CYS A 113 9.24 -8.92 1.15
CA CYS A 113 8.23 -9.32 0.21
C CYS A 113 8.67 -10.51 -0.65
N LYS A 114 7.76 -11.46 -0.86
CA LYS A 114 7.99 -12.62 -1.75
C LYS A 114 7.79 -12.30 -3.23
N GLY A 115 7.04 -11.23 -3.53
CA GLY A 115 6.64 -10.85 -4.88
C GLY A 115 5.52 -11.71 -5.47
N PRO A 116 5.30 -11.67 -6.79
CA PRO A 116 6.09 -10.94 -7.78
C PRO A 116 5.78 -9.43 -7.81
N HIS A 117 6.69 -8.68 -8.44
CA HIS A 117 6.53 -7.26 -8.81
C HIS A 117 6.76 -7.09 -10.32
N ILE A 118 6.30 -5.96 -10.86
CA ILE A 118 6.65 -5.52 -12.22
C ILE A 118 8.16 -5.24 -12.31
N LYS A 119 8.74 -5.22 -13.52
CA LYS A 119 10.19 -4.96 -13.68
C LYS A 119 10.52 -3.49 -13.42
N SER A 120 9.65 -2.59 -13.88
CA SER A 120 9.79 -1.15 -13.70
C SER A 120 8.44 -0.46 -13.52
N THR A 121 8.44 0.67 -12.81
CA THR A 121 7.26 1.55 -12.68
C THR A 121 6.71 2.08 -14.01
N LYS A 122 7.49 2.07 -15.10
CA LYS A 122 6.97 2.40 -16.45
C LYS A 122 5.83 1.49 -16.91
N GLN A 123 5.71 0.30 -16.33
CA GLN A 123 4.62 -0.63 -16.62
C GLN A 123 3.30 -0.26 -15.91
N ILE A 124 3.32 0.72 -15.01
CA ILE A 124 2.12 1.22 -14.32
C ILE A 124 1.48 2.27 -15.23
N PRO A 125 0.20 2.09 -15.66
CA PRO A 125 -0.53 3.16 -16.31
C PRO A 125 -0.79 4.26 -15.27
N ILE A 126 -0.07 5.38 -15.38
CA ILE A 126 -0.01 6.40 -14.34
C ILE A 126 -1.40 6.93 -13.98
N ASP A 127 -2.32 7.06 -14.95
CA ASP A 127 -3.67 7.58 -14.73
C ASP A 127 -4.71 6.51 -14.39
N ALA A 128 -4.30 5.26 -14.12
CA ALA A 128 -5.18 4.13 -13.85
C ALA A 128 -5.14 3.65 -12.39
N PHE A 129 -4.73 4.50 -11.46
CA PHE A 129 -4.87 4.25 -10.02
C PHE A 129 -5.33 5.50 -9.26
N LYS A 130 -5.92 5.29 -8.08
CA LYS A 130 -6.36 6.33 -7.15
C LYS A 130 -6.31 5.83 -5.71
N LEU A 131 -5.88 6.67 -4.77
CA LEU A 131 -6.05 6.42 -3.33
C LEU A 131 -7.48 6.78 -2.91
N THR A 132 -8.15 5.89 -2.17
CA THR A 132 -9.59 5.98 -1.94
C THR A 132 -9.97 6.33 -0.51
N LYS A 133 -9.38 5.67 0.48
CA LYS A 133 -9.76 5.86 1.89
C LYS A 133 -8.63 5.55 2.86
N ILE A 134 -8.74 6.14 4.05
CA ILE A 134 -7.95 5.80 5.23
C ILE A 134 -8.87 5.02 6.19
N ALA A 135 -8.34 3.98 6.82
CA ALA A 135 -9.05 3.23 7.87
C ALA A 135 -8.09 2.85 8.99
N GLY A 136 -8.65 2.53 10.17
CA GLY A 136 -7.91 1.84 11.22
C GLY A 136 -7.85 0.33 10.95
N ALA A 137 -6.69 -0.30 11.20
CA ALA A 137 -6.55 -1.74 11.16
C ALA A 137 -5.64 -2.21 12.31
N TYR A 138 -6.17 -3.07 13.18
CA TYR A 138 -5.35 -3.66 14.23
C TYR A 138 -4.31 -4.61 13.64
N TRP A 139 -3.08 -4.54 14.15
CA TRP A 139 -2.02 -5.43 13.70
C TRP A 139 -2.41 -6.90 13.91
N ARG A 140 -2.30 -7.72 12.86
CA ARG A 140 -2.80 -9.11 12.79
C ARG A 140 -4.30 -9.28 13.03
N GLY A 141 -5.09 -8.21 12.94
CA GLY A 141 -6.52 -8.25 13.23
C GLY A 141 -6.83 -8.49 14.70
N ASN A 142 -5.88 -8.25 15.61
CA ASN A 142 -6.05 -8.46 17.04
C ASN A 142 -6.18 -7.10 17.74
N GLU A 143 -7.35 -6.81 18.30
CA GLU A 143 -7.70 -5.54 18.95
C GLU A 143 -6.83 -5.18 20.16
N LYS A 144 -6.13 -6.16 20.74
CA LYS A 144 -5.17 -5.95 21.84
C LYS A 144 -3.81 -5.45 21.34
N ARG A 145 -3.59 -5.38 20.03
CA ARG A 145 -2.34 -4.95 19.40
C ARG A 145 -2.46 -3.52 18.88
N PRO A 146 -1.33 -2.85 18.55
CA PRO A 146 -1.37 -1.49 18.03
C PRO A 146 -2.31 -1.35 16.82
N MET A 147 -3.10 -0.29 16.82
CA MET A 147 -3.92 0.10 15.69
C MET A 147 -3.06 0.84 14.65
N LEU A 148 -3.05 0.33 13.42
CA LEU A 148 -2.34 0.91 12.30
C LEU A 148 -3.27 1.76 11.44
N THR A 149 -2.69 2.69 10.71
CA THR A 149 -3.35 3.46 9.66
C THR A 149 -3.25 2.69 8.33
N ARG A 150 -4.38 2.19 7.84
CA ARG A 150 -4.47 1.54 6.53
C ARG A 150 -4.85 2.55 5.47
N ILE A 151 -4.03 2.68 4.44
CA ILE A 151 -4.37 3.44 3.23
C ILE A 151 -4.81 2.46 2.14
N TYR A 152 -5.98 2.70 1.55
CA TYR A 152 -6.49 1.95 0.42
C TYR A 152 -6.25 2.68 -0.90
N GLY A 153 -5.95 1.92 -1.93
CA GLY A 153 -5.93 2.39 -3.32
C GLY A 153 -6.56 1.38 -4.26
N VAL A 154 -7.07 1.86 -5.38
CA VAL A 154 -7.61 1.05 -6.46
C VAL A 154 -6.75 1.23 -7.71
N ALA A 155 -6.64 0.17 -8.50
CA ALA A 155 -5.86 0.21 -9.74
C ALA A 155 -6.38 -0.74 -10.80
N PHE A 156 -6.33 -0.28 -12.05
CA PHE A 156 -6.90 -0.92 -13.23
C PHE A 156 -5.92 -0.89 -14.40
N LYS A 157 -6.24 -1.61 -15.48
CA LYS A 157 -5.36 -1.63 -16.66
C LYS A 157 -5.45 -0.33 -17.45
N THR A 158 -6.57 0.38 -17.34
CA THR A 158 -6.85 1.61 -18.09
C THR A 158 -7.50 2.68 -17.22
N LYS A 159 -7.36 3.95 -17.61
CA LYS A 159 -8.05 5.08 -16.99
C LYS A 159 -9.57 4.95 -17.10
N LYS A 160 -10.07 4.36 -18.21
CA LYS A 160 -11.51 4.12 -18.42
C LYS A 160 -12.07 3.16 -17.36
N GLU A 161 -11.42 2.02 -17.16
CA GLU A 161 -11.82 1.05 -16.12
C GLU A 161 -11.82 1.67 -14.71
N LEU A 162 -10.81 2.50 -14.40
CA LEU A 162 -10.77 3.25 -13.14
C LEU A 162 -12.00 4.15 -12.99
N ASN A 163 -12.31 4.96 -14.00
CA ASN A 163 -13.44 5.88 -13.96
C ASN A 163 -14.79 5.14 -13.81
N GLU A 164 -14.97 4.04 -14.54
CA GLU A 164 -16.16 3.19 -14.43
C GLU A 164 -16.30 2.57 -13.03
N PHE A 165 -15.19 2.14 -12.43
CA PHE A 165 -15.21 1.64 -11.06
C PHE A 165 -15.59 2.74 -10.06
N LEU A 166 -14.96 3.91 -10.15
CA LEU A 166 -15.24 5.03 -9.25
C LEU A 166 -16.69 5.51 -9.37
N LYS A 167 -17.23 5.59 -10.59
CA LYS A 167 -18.65 5.94 -10.81
C LYS A 167 -19.59 4.94 -10.13
N ARG A 168 -19.32 3.64 -10.25
CA ARG A 168 -20.13 2.60 -9.58
C ARG A 168 -20.05 2.68 -8.06
N GLN A 169 -18.89 3.01 -7.50
CA GLN A 169 -18.74 3.22 -6.05
C GLN A 169 -19.56 4.42 -5.57
N GLU A 170 -19.51 5.54 -6.30
CA GLU A 170 -20.29 6.74 -5.96
C GLU A 170 -21.81 6.48 -6.05
N GLU A 171 -22.26 5.74 -7.06
CA GLU A 171 -23.67 5.33 -7.20
C GLU A 171 -24.10 4.39 -6.05
N ALA A 172 -23.22 3.49 -5.61
CA ALA A 172 -23.49 2.60 -4.49
C ALA A 172 -23.55 3.35 -3.15
N GLU A 173 -22.64 4.29 -2.90
CA GLU A 173 -22.64 5.14 -1.70
C GLU A 173 -23.93 5.98 -1.62
N LYS A 174 -24.42 6.52 -2.74
CA LYS A 174 -25.70 7.26 -2.79
C LYS A 174 -26.91 6.41 -2.42
N ARG A 175 -26.83 5.09 -2.59
CA ARG A 175 -27.91 4.12 -2.32
C ARG A 175 -27.75 3.43 -0.97
N ASP A 176 -26.68 3.72 -0.23
CA ASP A 176 -26.48 3.16 1.10
C ASP A 176 -27.51 3.76 2.06
N HIS A 177 -28.31 2.87 2.67
CA HIS A 177 -29.37 3.18 3.63
C HIS A 177 -28.84 3.99 4.82
N ARG A 178 -27.55 3.87 5.17
CA ARG A 178 -26.91 4.67 6.23
C ARG A 178 -26.77 6.14 5.86
N ILE A 179 -26.58 6.45 4.58
CA ILE A 179 -26.50 7.83 4.05
C ILE A 179 -27.91 8.39 3.80
N LEU A 180 -28.84 7.54 3.35
CA LEU A 180 -30.25 7.91 3.21
C LEU A 180 -30.91 8.24 4.56
N GLY A 181 -30.65 7.48 5.62
CA GLY A 181 -31.17 7.76 6.96
C GLY A 181 -30.61 9.02 7.62
N GLN A 182 -29.39 9.46 7.27
CA GLN A 182 -28.88 10.77 7.74
C GLN A 182 -29.46 11.96 6.97
N LYS A 183 -29.90 11.75 5.72
CA LYS A 183 -30.53 12.78 4.89
C LYS A 183 -32.05 12.86 5.07
N LEU A 184 -32.67 11.78 5.51
CA LEU A 184 -34.08 11.68 5.82
C LEU A 184 -34.14 11.54 7.34
N GLU A 185 -34.26 12.64 8.08
CA GLU A 185 -34.32 12.69 9.55
C GLU A 185 -35.21 11.57 10.15
N LEU A 186 -34.58 10.44 10.48
CA LEU A 186 -35.12 9.30 11.22
C LEU A 186 -34.16 8.99 12.38
#